data_AF-A0AAJ1PDB5-F1
#
_entry.id   AF-A0AAJ1PDB5-F1
#
_cell.length_a   1.000
_cell.length_b   1.000
_cell.length_c   1.000
_cell.angle_alpha   90.00
_cell.angle_beta   90.00
_cell.angle_gamma   90.00
#
_symmetry.space_group_name_H-M   'P 1'
#
loop_
_entity.id
_entity.type
_entity.pdbx_description
1 polymer ?
#
loop_
_entity_poly.entity_id
_entity_poly.type
_entity_poly.pdbx_seq_one_letter_code
_entity_poly.pdbx_strand_id
1 'polypeptide(L)'
;MIILNDKITLIFSVFLLLATYSYNLFAWDQCNIDQQIKLNIFKKNDYKFYNYICESSEGSYLKGYFGDQEKKIFVGDYSDFAAKESPKLLAISIYKSTKRKPPILITINSAYYCCTPQIEGKMYQVNLYQISENKILNLKNITNILGNNAEGFEGIAEGKVYYKYKTISEIKKWLDKNY
;
A
#
# COMPACT_ATOMS: atom_id res chain seq x y z
N MET A 1 -37.35 -37.83 -32.99
CA MET A 1 -36.52 -37.10 -33.98
C MET A 1 -36.74 -35.62 -33.74
N ILE A 2 -35.90 -34.99 -32.92
CA ILE A 2 -36.02 -33.56 -32.63
C ILE A 2 -35.29 -32.83 -33.75
N ILE A 3 -36.05 -32.16 -34.62
CA ILE A 3 -35.49 -31.29 -35.66
C ILE A 3 -35.05 -30.01 -34.94
N LEU A 4 -33.75 -29.90 -34.68
CA LEU A 4 -33.16 -28.64 -34.22
C LEU A 4 -33.20 -27.66 -35.40
N ASN A 5 -33.91 -26.56 -35.21
CA ASN A 5 -34.08 -25.51 -36.20
C ASN A 5 -32.73 -24.80 -36.44
N ASP A 6 -32.17 -24.89 -37.65
CA ASP A 6 -30.81 -24.40 -38.00
C ASP A 6 -30.55 -22.93 -37.63
N LYS A 7 -31.60 -22.10 -37.58
CA LYS A 7 -31.49 -20.69 -37.15
C LYS A 7 -31.18 -20.54 -35.65
N ILE A 8 -31.63 -21.47 -34.81
CA ILE A 8 -31.37 -21.43 -33.36
C ILE A 8 -29.92 -21.81 -33.08
N THR A 9 -29.37 -22.76 -33.84
CA THR A 9 -27.99 -23.21 -33.72
C THR A 9 -26.98 -22.11 -34.09
N LEU A 10 -27.31 -21.28 -35.09
CA LEU A 10 -26.46 -20.17 -35.53
C LEU A 10 -26.45 -18.99 -34.53
N ILE A 11 -27.55 -18.74 -33.84
CA ILE A 11 -27.64 -17.68 -32.81
C ILE A 11 -26.88 -18.09 -31.55
N PHE A 12 -26.92 -19.37 -31.18
CA PHE A 12 -26.18 -19.90 -30.02
C PHE A 12 -24.66 -19.88 -30.21
N SER A 13 -24.17 -20.11 -31.44
CA SER A 13 -22.72 -20.08 -31.73
C SER A 13 -22.13 -18.67 -31.69
N VAL A 14 -22.89 -17.65 -32.13
CA VAL A 14 -22.47 -16.24 -32.05
C VAL A 14 -22.41 -15.75 -30.60
N PHE A 15 -23.34 -16.19 -29.74
CA PHE A 15 -23.31 -15.84 -28.30
C PHE A 15 -22.14 -16.48 -27.56
N LEU A 16 -21.75 -17.71 -27.90
CA LEU A 16 -20.58 -18.38 -27.31
C LEU A 16 -19.26 -17.71 -27.71
N LEU A 17 -19.16 -17.18 -28.93
CA LEU A 17 -18.00 -16.39 -29.36
C LEU A 17 -17.92 -15.05 -28.64
N LEU A 18 -19.04 -14.34 -28.45
CA LEU A 18 -19.03 -13.08 -27.68
C LEU A 18 -18.72 -13.29 -26.19
N ALA A 19 -19.15 -14.42 -25.62
CA ALA A 19 -18.83 -14.77 -24.23
C ALA A 19 -17.35 -15.12 -24.03
N THR A 20 -16.64 -15.64 -25.04
CA THR A 20 -15.19 -15.91 -24.91
C THR A 20 -14.31 -14.68 -25.14
N TYR A 21 -14.82 -13.65 -25.85
CA TYR A 21 -14.12 -12.37 -26.00
C TYR A 21 -14.24 -11.46 -24.75
N SER A 22 -15.21 -11.67 -23.86
CA SER A 22 -15.37 -10.84 -22.66
C SER A 22 -14.50 -11.27 -21.47
N TYR A 23 -13.78 -12.39 -21.53
CA TYR A 23 -12.93 -12.86 -20.42
C TYR A 23 -11.55 -12.18 -20.32
N ASN A 24 -11.16 -11.33 -21.27
CA ASN A 24 -9.81 -10.73 -21.29
C ASN A 24 -9.79 -9.19 -21.28
N LEU A 25 -10.89 -8.54 -20.86
CA LEU A 25 -10.98 -7.07 -20.74
C LEU A 25 -10.96 -6.56 -19.30
N PHE A 26 -10.40 -7.36 -18.38
CA PHE A 26 -9.85 -6.83 -17.15
C PHE A 26 -8.33 -6.85 -17.32
N ALA A 27 -7.70 -5.69 -17.42
CA ALA A 27 -6.29 -5.58 -17.13
C ALA A 27 -6.15 -5.94 -15.64
N TRP A 28 -5.76 -7.17 -15.33
CA TRP A 28 -5.42 -7.55 -13.96
C TRP A 28 -4.18 -6.73 -13.62
N ASP A 29 -4.27 -5.87 -12.60
CA ASP A 29 -3.10 -5.24 -11.99
C ASP A 29 -2.05 -6.35 -11.77
N GLN A 30 -0.93 -6.31 -12.49
CA GLN A 30 0.12 -7.31 -12.34
C GLN A 30 0.91 -6.96 -11.09
N CYS A 31 0.43 -7.45 -9.95
CA CYS A 31 1.06 -7.24 -8.66
C CYS A 31 2.09 -8.34 -8.36
N ASN A 32 3.33 -7.94 -8.15
CA ASN A 32 4.42 -8.82 -7.71
C ASN A 32 4.80 -8.50 -6.27
N ILE A 33 5.20 -9.53 -5.51
CA ILE A 33 5.73 -9.32 -4.16
C ILE A 33 7.09 -8.63 -4.29
N ASP A 34 7.18 -7.40 -3.80
CA ASP A 34 8.41 -6.61 -3.75
C ASP A 34 9.18 -6.91 -2.45
N GLN A 35 8.50 -6.87 -1.30
CA GLN A 35 9.12 -7.10 0.00
C GLN A 35 8.24 -7.92 0.95
N GLN A 36 8.88 -8.75 1.78
CA GLN A 36 8.24 -9.41 2.92
C GLN A 36 9.03 -9.15 4.21
N ILE A 37 8.39 -8.48 5.17
CA ILE A 37 9.04 -8.03 6.41
C ILE A 37 8.44 -8.81 7.58
N LYS A 38 9.26 -9.50 8.37
CA LYS A 38 8.82 -10.14 9.61
C LYS A 38 8.65 -9.09 10.71
N LEU A 39 7.54 -9.17 11.44
CA LEU A 39 7.17 -8.24 12.51
C LEU A 39 7.06 -8.99 13.84
N ASN A 40 7.31 -8.26 14.93
CA ASN A 40 7.29 -8.78 16.31
C ASN A 40 6.24 -8.02 17.14
N ILE A 41 4.98 -8.44 17.10
CA ILE A 41 3.87 -7.69 17.73
C ILE A 41 3.59 -8.20 19.13
N PHE A 42 3.24 -9.48 19.27
CA PHE A 42 3.01 -10.14 20.56
C PHE A 42 4.11 -11.14 20.86
N LYS A 43 4.62 -11.84 19.84
CA LYS A 43 5.72 -12.81 19.92
C LYS A 43 6.74 -12.53 18.81
N LYS A 44 7.82 -13.31 18.77
CA LYS A 44 8.85 -13.19 17.74
C LYS A 44 8.34 -13.72 16.40
N ASN A 45 8.40 -12.90 15.35
CA ASN A 45 8.02 -13.21 13.97
C ASN A 45 6.59 -13.76 13.84
N ASP A 46 5.67 -13.24 14.65
CA ASP A 46 4.28 -13.69 14.69
C ASP A 46 3.46 -13.17 13.51
N TYR A 47 3.87 -12.05 12.92
CA TYR A 47 3.23 -11.49 11.73
C TYR A 47 4.23 -11.08 10.67
N LYS A 48 3.72 -10.85 9.47
CA LYS A 48 4.47 -10.32 8.33
C LYS A 48 3.73 -9.13 7.73
N PHE A 49 4.52 -8.23 7.15
CA PHE A 49 4.04 -7.27 6.17
C PHE A 49 4.45 -7.74 4.78
N TYR A 50 3.51 -7.72 3.85
CA TYR A 50 3.72 -8.06 2.46
C TYR A 50 3.52 -6.78 1.64
N ASN A 51 4.59 -6.29 1.03
CA ASN A 51 4.55 -5.20 0.08
C ASN A 51 4.51 -5.78 -1.33
N TYR A 52 3.53 -5.34 -2.11
CA TYR A 52 3.44 -5.66 -3.52
C TYR A 52 3.72 -4.39 -4.31
N ILE A 53 4.45 -4.52 -5.41
CA ILE A 53 4.49 -3.51 -6.46
C ILE A 53 3.56 -3.97 -7.59
N CYS A 54 2.68 -3.08 -8.00
CA CYS A 54 1.66 -3.33 -9.01
C CYS A 54 1.86 -2.32 -10.15
N GLU A 55 1.57 -2.74 -11.37
CA GLU A 55 1.60 -1.86 -12.55
C GLU A 55 0.18 -1.53 -13.02
N SER A 56 -0.06 -0.27 -13.37
CA SER A 56 -1.29 0.20 -14.00
C SER A 56 -0.97 1.02 -15.27
N SER A 57 -2.00 1.52 -15.96
CA SER A 57 -1.81 2.45 -17.08
C SER A 57 -1.22 3.80 -16.67
N GLU A 58 -1.34 4.19 -15.41
CA GLU A 58 -0.83 5.47 -14.87
C GLU A 58 0.60 5.35 -14.34
N GLY A 59 1.02 4.13 -14.00
CA GLY A 59 2.37 3.82 -13.51
C GLY A 59 2.37 2.77 -12.40
N SER A 60 3.52 2.58 -11.78
CA SER A 60 3.68 1.62 -10.68
C SER A 60 3.12 2.18 -9.37
N TYR A 61 2.55 1.31 -8.54
CA TYR A 61 2.06 1.65 -7.21
C TYR A 61 2.23 0.49 -6.23
N LEU A 62 2.15 0.78 -4.92
CA LEU A 62 2.34 -0.21 -3.87
C LEU A 62 0.99 -0.67 -3.31
N LYS A 63 0.89 -1.97 -2.96
CA LYS A 63 -0.19 -2.50 -2.10
C LYS A 63 0.41 -3.18 -0.87
N GLY A 64 0.02 -2.70 0.31
CA GLY A 64 0.45 -3.23 1.60
C GLY A 64 -0.57 -4.18 2.20
N TYR A 65 -0.11 -5.34 2.65
CA TYR A 65 -0.90 -6.28 3.43
C TYR A 65 -0.19 -6.66 4.73
N PHE A 66 -0.97 -6.83 5.79
CA PHE A 66 -0.47 -7.19 7.10
C PHE A 66 -1.20 -8.42 7.62
N GLY A 67 -0.47 -9.39 8.14
CA GLY A 67 -1.07 -10.60 8.69
C GLY A 67 -0.09 -11.76 8.72
N ASP A 68 -0.61 -12.97 8.89
CA ASP A 68 0.17 -14.21 8.90
C ASP A 68 0.14 -14.87 7.51
N GLN A 69 0.35 -16.19 7.44
CA GLN A 69 0.28 -16.94 6.18
C GLN A 69 -1.17 -17.30 5.79
N GLU A 70 -2.10 -17.34 6.75
CA GLU A 70 -3.48 -17.76 6.54
C GLU A 70 -4.40 -16.57 6.26
N LYS A 71 -4.18 -15.44 6.93
CA LYS A 71 -5.00 -14.24 6.81
C LYS A 71 -4.14 -13.01 6.60
N LYS A 72 -4.41 -12.32 5.50
CA LYS A 72 -3.82 -11.02 5.16
C LYS A 72 -4.91 -9.95 5.21
N ILE A 73 -4.65 -8.87 5.92
CA ILE A 73 -5.51 -7.69 6.00
C ILE A 73 -4.91 -6.62 5.10
N PHE A 74 -5.74 -6.02 4.25
CA PHE A 74 -5.31 -4.88 3.45
C PHE A 74 -5.01 -3.68 4.35
N VAL A 75 -3.83 -3.08 4.17
CA VAL A 75 -3.36 -1.93 4.94
C VAL A 75 -3.66 -0.63 4.20
N GLY A 76 -3.40 -0.64 2.90
CA GLY A 76 -3.51 0.53 2.03
C GLY A 76 -2.64 0.36 0.79
N ASP A 77 -2.84 1.26 -0.15
CA ASP A 77 -2.02 1.46 -1.32
C ASP A 77 -1.27 2.79 -1.25
N TYR A 78 -0.23 2.92 -2.08
CA TYR A 78 0.49 4.17 -2.26
C TYR A 78 0.93 4.31 -3.71
N SER A 79 0.50 5.39 -4.34
CA SER A 79 0.90 5.79 -5.67
C SER A 79 1.39 7.23 -5.66
N ASP A 80 2.32 7.51 -6.56
CA ASP A 80 2.72 8.86 -6.90
C ASP A 80 3.15 8.88 -8.37
N PHE A 81 2.16 8.96 -9.27
CA PHE A 81 2.38 8.83 -10.71
C PHE A 81 3.09 10.05 -11.32
N ALA A 82 3.21 11.15 -10.56
CA ALA A 82 3.98 12.32 -10.97
C ALA A 82 5.48 12.16 -10.68
N ALA A 83 5.85 11.21 -9.82
CA ALA A 83 7.23 10.94 -9.48
C ALA A 83 8.02 10.37 -10.66
N LYS A 84 9.33 10.58 -10.65
CA LYS A 84 10.24 10.09 -11.69
C LYS A 84 10.45 8.57 -11.60
N GLU A 85 10.51 8.06 -10.37
CA GLU A 85 10.75 6.65 -10.08
C GLU A 85 9.50 6.00 -9.49
N SER A 86 9.38 4.68 -9.67
CA SER A 86 8.36 3.88 -9.00
C SER A 86 8.42 4.08 -7.47
N PRO A 87 7.26 4.13 -6.80
CA PRO A 87 7.19 4.31 -5.36
C PRO A 87 7.87 3.17 -4.59
N LYS A 88 8.39 3.48 -3.41
CA LYS A 88 9.17 2.56 -2.57
C LYS A 88 8.62 2.54 -1.15
N LEU A 89 8.50 1.35 -0.59
CA LEU A 89 8.32 1.16 0.85
C LEU A 89 9.69 1.32 1.53
N LEU A 90 9.90 2.46 2.20
CA LEU A 90 11.17 2.79 2.83
C LEU A 90 11.37 2.09 4.16
N ALA A 91 10.33 2.04 4.99
CA ALA A 91 10.46 1.48 6.32
C ALA A 91 9.12 1.00 6.88
N ILE A 92 9.22 -0.02 7.73
CA ILE A 92 8.11 -0.52 8.53
C ILE A 92 8.61 -0.77 9.94
N SER A 93 7.77 -0.47 10.93
CA SER A 93 8.05 -0.86 12.30
C SER A 93 6.78 -1.03 13.10
N ILE A 94 6.88 -1.82 14.16
CA ILE A 94 5.93 -1.79 15.26
C ILE A 94 6.41 -0.79 16.31
N TYR A 95 5.50 0.07 16.77
CA TYR A 95 5.66 0.88 17.97
C TYR A 95 4.83 0.27 19.09
N LYS A 96 5.46 0.08 20.24
CA LYS A 96 4.81 -0.37 21.47
C LYS A 96 5.00 0.73 22.49
N SER A 97 3.91 1.35 22.91
CA SER A 97 3.95 2.35 23.97
C SER A 97 4.36 1.69 25.29
N THR A 98 5.05 2.44 26.14
CA THR A 98 5.25 2.06 27.55
C THR A 98 3.96 2.17 28.36
N LYS A 99 2.99 2.95 27.87
CA LYS A 99 1.63 3.03 28.42
C LYS A 99 0.82 1.82 27.95
N ARG A 100 -0.28 1.51 28.64
CA ARG A 100 -1.25 0.45 28.24
C ARG A 100 -2.06 0.87 27.00
N LYS A 101 -1.40 1.05 25.87
CA LYS A 101 -1.99 1.37 24.57
C LYS A 101 -1.72 0.24 23.58
N PRO A 102 -2.62 0.01 22.62
CA PRO A 102 -2.40 -1.02 21.60
C PRO A 102 -1.17 -0.69 20.73
N PRO A 103 -0.46 -1.72 20.21
CA PRO A 103 0.66 -1.50 19.29
C PRO A 103 0.24 -0.72 18.04
N ILE A 104 1.18 0.03 17.46
CA ILE A 104 0.98 0.75 16.19
C ILE A 104 1.90 0.16 15.12
N LEU A 105 1.34 -0.20 13.96
CA LEU A 105 2.08 -0.41 12.73
C LEU A 105 2.39 0.95 12.10
N ILE A 106 3.67 1.20 11.85
CA ILE A 106 4.17 2.37 11.14
C ILE A 106 4.63 1.91 9.76
N THR A 107 4.17 2.56 8.69
CA THR A 107 4.76 2.43 7.36
C THR A 107 5.25 3.79 6.87
N ILE A 108 6.37 3.80 6.15
CA ILE A 108 6.91 4.98 5.46
C ILE A 108 7.07 4.60 3.99
N ASN A 109 6.32 5.26 3.12
CA ASN A 109 6.50 5.17 1.68
C ASN A 109 7.23 6.42 1.18
N SER A 110 7.85 6.31 0.02
CA SER A 110 8.41 7.46 -0.68
C SER A 110 8.36 7.33 -2.18
N ALA A 111 8.35 8.46 -2.86
CA ALA A 111 8.56 8.55 -4.30
C ALA A 111 9.61 9.64 -4.59
N TYR A 112 10.44 9.40 -5.60
CA TYR A 112 11.51 10.33 -5.97
C TYR A 112 11.09 11.20 -7.13
N TYR A 113 11.24 12.51 -6.96
CA TYR A 113 10.97 13.52 -7.97
C TYR A 113 12.27 14.01 -8.58
N CYS A 114 12.26 14.10 -9.91
CA CYS A 114 13.32 14.67 -10.72
C CYS A 114 12.67 15.23 -11.99
N CYS A 115 13.18 16.27 -12.64
CA CYS A 115 14.38 17.05 -12.35
C CYS A 115 14.05 18.53 -12.56
N THR A 116 14.97 19.40 -12.14
CA THR A 116 14.95 20.85 -12.41
C THR A 116 14.49 21.18 -13.84
N PRO A 117 13.69 22.26 -14.02
CA PRO A 117 13.75 23.46 -13.20
C PRO A 117 12.82 23.52 -11.98
N GLN A 118 11.92 22.55 -11.77
CA GLN A 118 10.82 22.74 -10.81
C GLN A 118 11.05 22.10 -9.43
N ILE A 119 11.23 20.78 -9.36
CA ILE A 119 11.43 20.07 -8.08
C ILE A 119 12.40 18.89 -8.22
N GLU A 120 13.22 18.68 -7.20
CA GLU A 120 14.11 17.52 -7.07
C GLU A 120 14.15 17.09 -5.60
N GLY A 121 13.79 15.84 -5.30
CA GLY A 121 13.72 15.38 -3.91
C GLY A 121 12.83 14.17 -3.72
N LYS A 122 12.44 13.91 -2.48
CA LYS A 122 11.59 12.77 -2.13
C LYS A 122 10.31 13.25 -1.45
N MET A 123 9.18 12.78 -1.96
CA MET A 123 7.93 12.79 -1.21
C MET A 123 7.95 11.62 -0.23
N TYR A 124 7.48 11.84 0.99
CA TYR A 124 7.36 10.83 2.03
C TYR A 124 5.92 10.78 2.52
N GLN A 125 5.38 9.57 2.66
CA GLN A 125 4.08 9.36 3.29
C GLN A 125 4.22 8.39 4.47
N VAL A 126 3.74 8.82 5.63
CA VAL A 126 3.73 8.06 6.88
C VAL A 126 2.31 7.63 7.17
N ASN A 127 2.10 6.32 7.34
CA ASN A 127 0.83 5.79 7.79
C ASN A 127 0.95 5.09 9.14
N LEU A 128 -0.06 5.27 9.97
CA LEU A 128 -0.15 4.71 11.31
C LEU A 128 -1.42 3.88 11.45
N TYR A 129 -1.28 2.64 11.88
CA TYR A 129 -2.40 1.74 12.10
C TYR A 129 -2.34 1.16 13.50
N GLN A 130 -3.38 1.37 14.29
CA GLN A 130 -3.52 0.73 15.60
C GLN A 130 -3.88 -0.74 15.41
N ILE A 131 -3.09 -1.62 16.03
CA ILE A 131 -3.28 -3.06 15.98
C ILE A 131 -4.04 -3.49 17.22
N SER A 132 -5.17 -4.17 17.03
CA SER A 132 -5.91 -4.81 18.11
C SER A 132 -6.18 -6.26 17.78
N GLU A 133 -6.00 -7.13 18.76
CA GLU A 133 -6.37 -8.54 18.66
C GLU A 133 -7.51 -8.78 19.65
N ASN A 134 -8.76 -8.77 19.15
CA ASN A 134 -9.91 -9.22 19.92
C ASN A 134 -10.58 -10.36 19.15
N LYS A 135 -10.07 -11.58 19.36
CA LYS A 135 -10.41 -12.83 18.62
C LYS A 135 -10.04 -12.81 17.12
N ILE A 136 -10.03 -11.64 16.49
CA ILE A 136 -9.64 -11.40 15.11
C ILE A 136 -8.65 -10.23 15.11
N LEU A 137 -7.58 -10.36 14.33
CA LEU A 137 -6.63 -9.29 14.05
C LEU A 137 -7.34 -8.14 13.33
N ASN A 138 -7.22 -6.92 13.86
CA ASN A 138 -7.82 -5.73 13.26
C ASN A 138 -6.80 -4.58 13.21
N LEU A 139 -6.85 -3.82 12.11
CA LEU A 139 -6.09 -2.61 11.89
C LEU A 139 -7.03 -1.42 11.78
N LYS A 140 -6.88 -0.46 12.69
CA LYS A 140 -7.56 0.83 12.60
C LYS A 140 -6.59 1.89 12.10
N ASN A 141 -6.87 2.49 10.95
CA ASN A 141 -6.10 3.65 10.48
C ASN A 141 -6.26 4.80 11.48
N ILE A 142 -5.13 5.30 11.98
CA ILE A 142 -5.02 6.43 12.90
C ILE A 142 -4.03 7.49 12.39
N THR A 143 -3.69 7.48 11.09
CA THR A 143 -2.75 8.41 10.46
C THR A 143 -3.13 9.87 10.69
N ASN A 144 -4.43 10.15 10.85
CA ASN A 144 -4.97 11.49 11.11
C ASN A 144 -4.36 12.19 12.35
N ILE A 145 -3.78 11.46 13.30
CA ILE A 145 -3.10 12.06 14.45
C ILE A 145 -1.84 12.86 14.06
N LEU A 146 -1.24 12.57 12.90
CA LEU A 146 -0.11 13.33 12.36
C LEU A 146 -0.57 14.63 11.67
N GLY A 147 -1.85 14.72 11.27
CA GLY A 147 -2.37 15.83 10.47
C GLY A 147 -1.55 16.04 9.19
N ASN A 148 -1.17 17.29 8.91
CA ASN A 148 -0.32 17.65 7.76
C ASN A 148 1.09 17.04 7.81
N ASN A 149 1.49 16.44 8.92
CA ASN A 149 2.76 15.74 9.05
C ASN A 149 2.70 14.26 8.64
N ALA A 150 1.55 13.79 8.14
CA ALA A 150 1.47 12.46 7.56
C ALA A 150 2.22 12.38 6.23
N GLU A 151 2.40 13.51 5.54
CA GLU A 151 3.07 13.56 4.25
C GLU A 151 3.96 14.81 4.16
N GLY A 152 5.04 14.73 3.39
CA GLY A 152 5.83 15.90 3.08
C GLY A 152 7.04 15.64 2.19
N PHE A 153 7.53 16.70 1.59
CA PHE A 153 8.62 16.70 0.63
C PHE A 153 9.94 17.11 1.28
N GLU A 154 11.03 16.43 0.94
CA GLU A 154 12.39 16.88 1.25
C GLU A 154 13.21 16.97 -0.04
N GLY A 155 13.77 18.15 -0.30
CA GLY A 155 14.51 18.41 -1.53
C GLY A 155 14.59 19.89 -1.89
N ILE A 156 14.75 20.14 -3.17
CA ILE A 156 14.80 21.47 -3.78
C ILE A 156 13.50 21.65 -4.58
N ALA A 157 12.78 22.72 -4.29
CA ALA A 157 11.67 23.21 -5.10
C ALA A 157 11.93 24.71 -5.37
N GLU A 158 11.10 25.60 -4.83
CA GLU A 158 11.35 27.04 -4.73
C GLU A 158 12.34 27.42 -3.60
N GLY A 159 13.32 26.54 -3.36
CA GLY A 159 14.20 26.57 -2.19
C GLY A 159 14.34 25.20 -1.54
N LYS A 160 15.18 25.13 -0.50
CA LYS A 160 15.39 23.89 0.24
C LYS A 160 14.23 23.61 1.19
N VAL A 161 13.52 22.52 0.94
CA VAL A 161 12.42 22.02 1.78
C VAL A 161 12.94 20.88 2.65
N TYR A 162 12.58 20.89 3.93
CA TYR A 162 12.95 19.86 4.89
C TYR A 162 11.70 19.16 5.41
N TYR A 163 11.73 17.82 5.44
CA TYR A 163 10.67 17.03 6.02
C TYR A 163 11.18 16.19 7.19
N LYS A 164 10.41 16.23 8.28
CA LYS A 164 10.86 15.69 9.57
C LYS A 164 10.58 14.20 9.76
N TYR A 165 9.55 13.62 9.16
CA TYR A 165 9.12 12.25 9.48
C TYR A 165 9.52 11.27 8.38
N LYS A 166 10.82 11.22 8.09
CA LYS A 166 11.40 10.35 7.07
C LYS A 166 12.01 9.06 7.63
N THR A 167 12.13 8.95 8.95
CA THR A 167 12.65 7.75 9.62
C THR A 167 11.73 7.22 10.71
N ILE A 168 11.82 5.91 10.98
CA ILE A 168 11.10 5.26 12.09
C ILE A 168 11.46 5.90 13.45
N SER A 169 12.71 6.34 13.63
CA SER A 169 13.14 6.96 14.89
C SER A 169 12.41 8.27 15.15
N GLU A 170 12.26 9.12 14.13
CA GLU A 170 11.56 10.41 14.25
C GLU A 170 10.07 10.21 14.55
N ILE A 171 9.43 9.23 13.90
CA ILE A 171 8.02 8.91 14.12
C ILE A 171 7.82 8.34 15.53
N LYS A 172 8.68 7.42 15.99
CA LYS A 172 8.60 6.89 17.37
C LYS A 172 8.78 7.98 18.40
N LYS A 173 9.76 8.88 18.24
CA LYS A 173 9.94 10.05 19.11
C LYS A 173 8.71 10.95 19.16
N TRP A 174 7.99 11.09 18.05
CA TRP A 174 6.73 11.84 18.03
C TRP A 174 5.61 11.10 18.76
N LEU A 175 5.49 9.79 18.56
CA LEU A 175 4.52 8.95 19.25
C LEU A 175 4.77 8.93 20.77
N ASP A 176 6.03 8.85 21.21
CA ASP A 176 6.37 8.90 22.65
C ASP A 176 5.85 10.17 23.33
N LYS A 177 5.81 11.30 22.60
CA LYS A 177 5.39 12.60 23.13
C LYS A 177 3.88 12.83 23.02
N ASN A 178 3.26 12.37 21.93
CA ASN A 178 1.89 12.75 21.56
C ASN A 178 0.86 11.62 21.70
N TYR A 179 1.32 10.36 21.88
CA TYR A 179 0.48 9.18 22.00
C TYR A 179 0.77 8.44 23.33
#